data_AF-A0A6I5RJ88-F1
#
_entry.id   AF-A0A6I5RJ88-F1
#
_cell.length_a   1.000
_cell.length_b   1.000
_cell.length_c   1.000
_cell.angle_alpha   90.00
_cell.angle_beta   90.00
_cell.angle_gamma   90.00
#
_symmetry.space_group_name_H-M   'P 1'
#
loop_
_entity.id
_entity.type
_entity.pdbx_description
1 polymer ?
#
loop_
_entity_poly.entity_id
_entity_poly.type
_entity_poly.pdbx_seq_one_letter_code
_entity_poly.pdbx_strand_id
1 'polypeptide(L)' 'NLYLGGGYSFVTDEGSNTPLGDQSAPVLTAGAETAVTNNIVVYGDAKVGIDAYEDSNDAAVSLQLGAAFRF' A
#
# COMPACT_ATOMS: atom_id res chain seq x y z
N ASN A 1 6.55 2.34 16.05
CA ASN A 1 7.61 2.52 15.04
C ASN A 1 6.98 3.07 13.77
N LEU A 2 7.72 3.88 13.03
CA LEU A 2 7.27 4.45 11.75
C LEU A 2 8.11 3.83 10.63
N TYR A 3 7.50 3.56 9.48
CA TYR A 3 8.20 3.08 8.30
C TYR A 3 7.74 3.81 7.04
N LEU A 4 8.67 3.95 6.12
CA LEU A 4 8.45 4.46 4.77
C LEU A 4 9.01 3.41 3.81
N GLY A 5 8.25 3.09 2.78
CA GLY A 5 8.62 2.11 1.77
C GLY A 5 8.29 2.63 0.37
N GLY A 6 9.07 2.25 -0.61
CA GLY A 6 8.76 2.43 -2.02
C GLY A 6 8.67 1.07 -2.69
N GLY A 7 7.74 0.92 -3.61
CA GLY A 7 7.55 -0.30 -4.38
C GLY A 7 6.99 0.00 -5.77
N TYR A 8 6.75 -1.05 -6.52
CA TYR A 8 6.10 -0.97 -7.83
C TYR A 8 4.90 -1.91 -7.81
N SER A 9 3.72 -1.39 -8.13
CA SER A 9 2.52 -2.20 -8.30
C SER A 9 2.49 -2.71 -9.72
N PHE A 10 2.31 -4.02 -9.89
CA PHE A 10 2.10 -4.65 -11.20
C PHE A 10 0.63 -5.05 -11.29
N VAL A 11 -0.10 -4.43 -12.21
CA VAL A 11 -1.50 -4.79 -12.52
C VAL A 11 -1.47 -5.72 -13.72
N THR A 12 -1.91 -6.97 -13.53
CA THR A 12 -1.92 -8.01 -14.59
C THR A 12 -3.22 -8.00 -15.42
N ASP A 13 -4.31 -7.42 -14.89
CA ASP A 13 -5.59 -7.28 -15.58
C ASP A 13 -5.83 -5.80 -15.92
N GLU A 14 -5.33 -5.36 -17.08
CA GLU A 14 -5.65 -4.06 -17.68
C GLU A 14 -7.19 -3.92 -17.81
N GLY A 15 -7.78 -2.96 -17.10
CA GLY A 15 -9.22 -2.65 -17.15
C GLY A 15 -10.06 -3.12 -15.95
N SER A 16 -9.49 -3.82 -14.96
CA SER A 16 -10.17 -4.06 -13.67
C SER A 16 -9.76 -2.99 -12.65
N ASN A 17 -10.74 -2.21 -12.16
CA ASN A 17 -10.53 -1.21 -11.10
C ASN A 17 -9.98 -1.88 -9.83
N THR A 18 -8.67 -1.83 -9.62
CA THR A 18 -8.06 -2.29 -8.36
C THR A 18 -7.94 -1.12 -7.38
N PRO A 19 -7.85 -1.38 -6.06
CA PRO A 19 -7.62 -0.33 -5.07
C PRO A 19 -6.31 0.47 -5.25
N LEU A 20 -5.42 0.03 -6.14
CA LEU A 20 -4.14 0.68 -6.45
C LEU A 20 -4.06 1.18 -7.90
N GLY A 21 -5.19 1.25 -8.62
CA GLY A 21 -5.24 1.70 -10.01
C GLY A 21 -5.50 0.59 -11.01
N ASP A 22 -5.65 0.96 -12.28
CA ASP A 22 -5.86 0.06 -13.41
C ASP A 22 -4.58 -0.18 -14.25
N GLN A 23 -3.50 0.53 -13.92
CA GLN A 23 -2.18 0.38 -14.55
C GLN A 23 -1.06 0.09 -13.53
N SER A 24 0.06 -0.42 -14.04
CA SER A 24 1.25 -0.61 -13.23
C SER A 24 1.89 0.74 -12.88
N ALA A 25 2.10 1.01 -11.60
CA ALA A 25 2.51 2.33 -11.13
C ALA A 25 3.52 2.23 -9.97
N PRO A 26 4.44 3.21 -9.82
CA PRO A 26 5.24 3.34 -8.62
C PRO A 26 4.34 3.66 -7.43
N VAL A 27 4.57 2.95 -6.31
CA VAL A 27 3.80 3.10 -5.08
C VAL A 27 4.70 3.53 -3.95
N LEU A 28 4.28 4.56 -3.23
CA LEU A 28 4.89 4.95 -1.96
C LEU A 28 4.01 4.45 -0.82
N THR A 29 4.61 3.86 0.18
CA THR A 29 3.94 3.37 1.39
C THR A 29 4.48 4.12 2.60
N ALA A 30 3.59 4.62 3.44
CA ALA A 30 3.94 5.24 4.70
C ALA A 30 3.05 4.66 5.79
N GLY A 31 3.65 4.21 6.88
CA GLY A 31 2.91 3.51 7.93
C GLY A 31 3.51 3.63 9.31
N ALA A 32 2.71 3.20 10.26
CA ALA A 32 3.08 3.06 11.65
C ALA A 32 2.76 1.64 12.10
N GLU A 33 3.66 1.06 12.87
CA GLU A 33 3.48 -0.24 13.50
C GLU A 33 3.67 -0.12 15.02
N THR A 34 2.94 -0.92 15.78
CA THR A 34 3.09 -1.01 17.22
C THR A 34 3.08 -2.46 17.67
N ALA A 35 4.04 -2.80 18.52
CA ALA A 35 4.07 -4.11 19.17
C ALA A 35 2.99 -4.12 20.25
N VAL A 36 2.01 -5.01 20.12
CA VAL A 36 1.00 -5.28 21.15
C VAL A 36 1.56 -6.27 22.18
N THR A 37 2.33 -7.25 21.70
CA THR A 37 3.02 -8.28 22.50
C THR A 37 4.40 -8.51 21.89
N ASN A 38 5.33 -9.14 22.63
CA ASN A 38 6.65 -9.53 22.13
C ASN A 38 6.64 -10.26 20.77
N ASN A 39 5.55 -10.95 20.45
CA ASN A 39 5.37 -11.71 19.21
C ASN A 39 4.29 -11.16 18.28
N ILE A 40 3.57 -10.10 18.67
CA ILE A 40 2.45 -9.56 17.88
C ILE A 40 2.67 -8.09 17.63
N VAL A 41 2.75 -7.72 16.36
CA VAL A 41 2.81 -6.35 15.89
C VAL A 41 1.54 -6.05 15.12
N VAL A 42 0.89 -4.93 15.41
CA VAL A 42 -0.18 -4.41 14.54
C VAL A 42 0.38 -3.24 13.76
N TYR A 43 0.00 -3.13 12.50
CA TYR A 43 0.47 -2.08 11.62
C TYR A 43 -0.69 -1.47 10.85
N GLY A 44 -0.53 -0.20 10.54
CA GLY A 44 -1.40 0.52 9.63
C GLY A 44 -0.55 1.34 8.68
N ASP A 45 -0.83 1.24 7.39
CA ASP A 45 -0.17 2.03 6.36
C ASP A 45 -1.13 2.58 5.33
N ALA A 46 -0.69 3.68 4.73
CA ALA A 46 -1.27 4.25 3.54
C ALA A 46 -0.30 4.04 2.37
N LYS A 47 -0.82 3.52 1.27
CA LYS A 47 -0.13 3.35 0.00
C LYS A 47 -0.70 4.34 -0.99
N VAL A 48 0.17 5.10 -1.64
CA VAL A 48 -0.20 6.07 -2.69
C VAL A 48 0.47 5.63 -3.97
N GLY A 49 -0.33 5.24 -4.96
CA GLY A 49 0.11 5.04 -6.33
C GLY A 49 0.21 6.40 -7.01
N ILE A 50 1.39 6.73 -7.54
CA ILE A 50 1.59 7.94 -8.36
C ILE A 50 1.36 7.55 -9.81
N ASP A 51 0.47 8.27 -10.49
CA ASP A 51 0.09 8.01 -11.89
C ASP A 51 -0.54 6.61 -12.07
N ALA A 52 -1.55 6.34 -11.24
CA ALA A 52 -2.19 5.02 -11.14
C ALA A 52 -3.44 4.86 -12.02
N TYR A 53 -3.84 5.90 -12.77
CA TYR A 53 -5.03 5.92 -13.61
C TYR A 53 -4.71 6.53 -14.99
N GLU A 54 -5.02 5.79 -16.07
CA GLU A 54 -4.60 6.15 -17.43
C GLU A 54 -5.44 7.28 -18.06
N ASP A 55 -6.65 7.54 -17.54
CA ASP A 55 -7.62 8.50 -18.11
C ASP A 55 -7.89 9.74 -17.21
N SER A 56 -7.30 9.78 -16.01
CA SER A 56 -7.34 10.93 -15.10
C SER A 56 -6.11 10.84 -14.21
N ASN A 57 -5.42 11.96 -13.97
CA ASN A 57 -4.23 12.03 -13.10
C ASN A 57 -4.60 11.82 -11.61
N ASP A 58 -5.42 10.83 -11.30
CA ASP A 58 -5.93 10.54 -9.97
C ASP A 58 -4.92 9.65 -9.23
N ALA A 59 -4.68 10.02 -7.97
CA ALA A 59 -3.80 9.26 -7.10
C ALA A 59 -4.62 8.14 -6.45
N ALA A 60 -4.21 6.88 -6.67
CA ALA A 60 -4.82 5.75 -5.97
C ALA A 60 -4.31 5.71 -4.53
N VAL A 61 -5.18 5.97 -3.56
CA VAL A 61 -4.85 5.87 -2.13
C VAL A 61 -5.48 4.60 -1.56
N SER A 62 -4.64 3.70 -1.07
CA SER A 62 -5.06 2.48 -0.37
C SER A 62 -4.64 2.55 1.08
N LEU A 63 -5.58 2.30 1.99
CA LEU A 63 -5.31 2.17 3.42
C LEU A 63 -5.31 0.70 3.79
N GLN A 64 -4.26 0.25 4.48
CA GLN A 64 -4.11 -1.10 4.99
C GLN A 64 -3.97 -1.10 6.51
N LEU A 65 -4.63 -2.06 7.13
CA LEU A 65 -4.55 -2.34 8.55
C LEU A 65 -4.31 -3.85 8.69
N GLY A 66 -3.31 -4.23 9.48
CA GLY A 66 -2.92 -5.63 9.61
C GLY A 66 -2.25 -5.95 10.94
N ALA A 67 -2.06 -7.25 11.16
CA ALA A 67 -1.29 -7.77 12.27
C ALA A 67 -0.25 -8.75 11.74
N ALA A 68 0.97 -8.68 12.27
CA ALA A 68 2.10 -9.54 11.96
C ALA A 68 2.55 -10.28 13.22
N PHE A 69 2.88 -11.55 13.06
CA PHE A 69 3.47 -12.37 14.13
C PHE A 69 4.98 -12.47 13.93
N ARG A 70 5.77 -12.15 14.96
CA ARG A 70 7.23 -12.25 14.94
C ARG A 70 7.69 -13.44 15.77
N PHE A 71 8.29 -14.43 15.10
CA PHE A 71 8.92 -15.63 15.68
C PHE A 71 10.37 -15.36 16.07
#